data_AF-A0A1G2PR43-F1
#
_entry.id   AF-A0A1G2PR43-F1
#
_cell.length_a   1.000
_cell.length_b   1.000
_cell.length_c   1.000
_cell.angle_alpha   90.00
_cell.angle_beta   90.00
_cell.angle_gamma   90.00
#
_symmetry.space_group_name_H-M   'P 1'
#
loop_
_entity.id
_entity.type
_entity.pdbx_description
1 polymer ?
#
loop_
_entity_poly.entity_id
_entity_poly.type
_entity_poly.pdbx_seq_one_letter_code
_entity_poly.pdbx_strand_id
1 'polypeptide(L)'
;MRAREPRREFLLLHYEAGHWDFPKGHLEGNELPEDAARREIREETGLQVAQFLPGFKRHMRYFLWAYAREPHDKPRRSLKIVTFFLAQVPAREVRLSFEHSGYAWLPYRDAVKLATYPSAKELLRRAEAFLRQHHGVDSR
;
A
#
# COMPACT_ATOMS: atom_id res chain seq x y z
N MET A 1 3.45 -35.97 2.08
CA MET A 1 3.35 -34.66 2.75
C MET A 1 3.17 -33.60 1.67
N ARG A 2 2.04 -32.88 1.61
CA ARG A 2 1.89 -31.76 0.66
C ARG A 2 2.65 -30.57 1.21
N ALA A 3 3.62 -30.06 0.45
CA ALA A 3 4.28 -28.81 0.77
C ALA A 3 3.20 -27.72 0.98
N ARG A 4 3.26 -27.04 2.12
CA ARG A 4 2.39 -25.90 2.42
C ARG A 4 2.73 -24.83 1.39
N GLU A 5 1.80 -24.48 0.49
CA GLU A 5 1.98 -23.33 -0.38
C GLU A 5 2.41 -22.11 0.45
N PRO A 6 3.40 -21.33 0.01
CA PRO A 6 3.80 -20.12 0.72
C PRO A 6 2.56 -19.22 0.85
N ARG A 7 2.14 -19.00 2.10
CA ARG A 7 0.98 -18.15 2.37
C ARG A 7 1.35 -16.73 1.98
N ARG A 8 0.69 -16.23 0.94
CA ARG A 8 0.80 -14.84 0.49
C ARG A 8 0.34 -13.91 1.62
N GLU A 9 1.13 -12.89 1.89
CA GLU A 9 0.88 -11.88 2.91
C GLU A 9 0.97 -10.48 2.31
N PHE A 10 0.30 -9.54 2.96
CA PHE A 10 0.23 -8.14 2.57
C PHE A 10 0.87 -7.31 3.67
N LEU A 11 1.61 -6.27 3.27
CA LEU A 11 2.21 -5.31 4.18
C LEU A 11 1.23 -4.16 4.44
N LEU A 12 1.02 -3.84 5.70
CA LEU A 12 0.38 -2.61 6.16
C LEU A 12 1.33 -1.89 7.11
N LEU A 13 1.32 -0.56 7.05
CA LEU A 13 2.07 0.33 7.94
C LEU A 13 1.10 1.02 8.90
N HIS A 14 1.55 1.24 10.13
CA HIS A 14 0.85 2.04 11.12
C HIS A 14 1.36 3.47 11.05
N TYR A 15 0.52 4.36 10.52
CA TYR A 15 0.81 5.79 10.44
C TYR A 15 0.68 6.45 11.81
N GLU A 16 1.50 7.46 12.08
CA GLU A 16 1.46 8.26 13.33
C GLU A 16 0.06 8.85 13.64
N ALA A 17 -0.75 9.07 12.61
CA ALA A 17 -2.15 9.48 12.76
C ALA A 17 -3.09 8.36 13.26
N GLY A 18 -2.56 7.21 13.71
CA GLY A 18 -3.30 6.13 14.35
C GLY A 18 -4.07 5.19 13.41
N HIS A 19 -3.68 5.13 12.13
CA HIS A 19 -4.36 4.29 11.15
C HIS A 19 -3.40 3.33 10.45
N TRP A 20 -3.95 2.21 9.97
CA TRP A 20 -3.27 1.19 9.21
C TRP A 20 -3.66 1.29 7.74
N ASP A 21 -2.66 1.49 6.88
CA ASP A 21 -2.84 1.58 5.42
C ASP A 21 -1.58 1.07 4.70
N PHE A 22 -1.60 1.10 3.37
CA PHE A 22 -0.49 0.70 2.53
C PHE A 22 0.60 1.79 2.45
N PRO A 23 1.86 1.40 2.18
CA PRO A 23 2.92 2.34 1.81
C PRO A 23 2.50 3.26 0.66
N LYS A 24 2.74 4.56 0.78
CA LYS A 24 2.39 5.59 -0.22
C LYS A 24 3.02 6.93 0.15
N GLY A 25 3.42 7.67 -0.88
CA GLY A 25 3.73 9.09 -0.73
C GLY A 25 3.42 9.89 -1.99
N HIS A 26 4.01 11.07 -2.06
CA HIS A 26 3.69 12.04 -3.11
C HIS A 26 4.55 11.81 -4.34
N LEU A 27 4.05 12.30 -5.48
CA LEU A 27 4.90 12.43 -6.66
C LEU A 27 5.90 13.57 -6.46
N GLU A 28 7.14 13.32 -6.84
CA GLU A 28 8.26 14.24 -6.85
C GLU A 28 8.67 14.57 -8.30
N GLY A 29 8.73 15.86 -8.64
CA GLY A 29 9.11 16.32 -9.97
C GLY A 29 8.22 15.74 -11.07
N ASN A 30 8.84 15.00 -12.00
CA ASN A 30 8.19 14.42 -13.18
C ASN A 30 8.18 12.88 -13.17
N GLU A 31 8.30 12.27 -11.99
CA GLU A 31 8.38 10.80 -11.91
C GLU A 31 7.06 10.12 -12.34
N LEU A 32 7.18 8.89 -12.85
CA LEU A 32 6.02 8.07 -13.14
C LEU A 32 5.44 7.52 -11.83
N PRO A 33 4.12 7.23 -11.75
CA PRO A 33 3.53 6.71 -10.52
C PRO A 33 4.13 5.39 -10.02
N GLU A 34 4.66 4.55 -10.91
CA GLU A 34 5.35 3.31 -10.53
C GLU A 34 6.73 3.58 -9.93
N ASP A 35 7.45 4.59 -10.45
CA ASP A 35 8.76 5.00 -9.92
C ASP A 35 8.60 5.58 -8.52
N ALA A 36 7.59 6.44 -8.33
CA ALA A 36 7.20 6.93 -7.02
C ALA A 36 6.87 5.78 -6.06
N ALA A 37 6.05 4.82 -6.48
CA ALA A 37 5.72 3.68 -5.65
C ALA A 37 6.95 2.85 -5.24
N ARG A 38 7.94 2.67 -6.13
CA ARG A 38 9.21 2.01 -5.79
C ARG A 38 10.03 2.81 -4.78
N ARG A 39 10.14 4.12 -5.01
CA ARG A 39 10.87 5.05 -4.15
C ARG A 39 10.26 5.09 -2.74
N GLU A 40 8.95 5.29 -2.64
CA GLU A 40 8.20 5.34 -1.39
C GLU A 40 8.26 4.03 -0.61
N ILE A 41 8.08 2.87 -1.28
CA ILE A 41 8.26 1.57 -0.60
C ILE A 41 9.66 1.46 -0.01
N ARG A 42 10.70 1.87 -0.75
CA ARG A 42 12.08 1.84 -0.26
C ARG A 42 12.29 2.81 0.90
N GLU A 43 11.75 4.02 0.83
CA GLU A 43 11.92 5.07 1.84
C GLU A 43 11.17 4.76 3.13
N GLU A 44 9.93 4.30 3.02
CA GLU A 44 9.06 4.00 4.17
C GLU A 44 9.38 2.66 4.85
N THR A 45 9.97 1.70 4.11
CA THR A 45 10.10 0.31 4.59
C THR A 45 11.48 -0.32 4.40
N GLY A 46 12.38 0.31 3.65
CA GLY A 46 13.66 -0.28 3.26
C GLY A 46 13.57 -1.43 2.24
N LEU A 47 12.37 -1.82 1.81
CA LEU A 47 12.16 -2.94 0.90
C LEU A 47 12.43 -2.55 -0.56
N GLN A 48 12.91 -3.53 -1.34
CA GLN A 48 13.09 -3.38 -2.78
C GLN A 48 11.98 -4.12 -3.53
N VAL A 49 11.29 -3.40 -4.43
CA VAL A 49 10.27 -4.00 -5.30
C VAL A 49 10.94 -4.85 -6.37
N ALA A 50 10.70 -6.16 -6.33
CA ALA A 50 11.17 -7.06 -7.38
C ALA A 50 10.39 -6.83 -8.69
N GLN A 51 9.06 -6.80 -8.60
CA GLN A 51 8.19 -6.55 -9.74
C GLN A 51 6.84 -5.97 -9.30
N PHE A 52 6.24 -5.19 -10.18
CA PHE A 52 4.80 -4.91 -10.13
C PHE A 52 4.08 -5.94 -10.97
N LEU A 53 2.95 -6.44 -10.48
CA LEU A 53 2.12 -7.37 -11.23
C LEU A 53 1.34 -6.60 -12.30
N PRO A 54 1.59 -6.87 -13.60
CA PRO A 54 0.92 -6.16 -14.68
C PRO A 54 -0.60 -6.35 -14.60
N GLY A 55 -1.36 -5.31 -14.96
CA GLY A 55 -2.83 -5.35 -14.95
C GLY A 55 -3.48 -5.01 -13.61
N PHE A 56 -2.72 -4.88 -12.52
CA PHE A 56 -3.22 -4.37 -11.25
C PHE A 56 -2.82 -2.91 -11.02
N LYS A 57 -3.75 -2.00 -11.32
CA LYS A 57 -3.64 -0.56 -11.04
C LYS A 57 -4.99 -0.04 -10.53
N ARG A 58 -5.01 0.66 -9.40
CA ARG A 58 -6.25 1.18 -8.80
C ARG A 58 -6.06 2.62 -8.32
N HIS A 59 -7.06 3.45 -8.60
CA HIS A 59 -7.09 4.83 -8.14
C HIS A 59 -8.03 4.96 -6.94
N MET A 60 -7.53 5.56 -5.87
CA MET A 60 -8.31 5.91 -4.70
C MET A 60 -8.43 7.42 -4.62
N ARG A 61 -9.66 7.93 -4.45
CA ARG A 61 -9.95 9.36 -4.37
C ARG A 61 -10.64 9.65 -3.04
N TYR A 62 -10.08 10.54 -2.25
CA TYR A 62 -10.65 10.93 -0.96
C TYR A 62 -10.24 12.36 -0.62
N PHE A 63 -10.98 12.97 0.31
CA PHE A 63 -10.66 14.30 0.82
C PHE A 63 -10.00 14.19 2.19
N LEU A 64 -8.92 14.92 2.39
CA LEU A 64 -8.34 15.15 3.70
C LEU A 64 -8.51 16.61 4.09
N TRP A 65 -8.68 16.86 5.38
CA TRP A 65 -8.57 18.21 5.91
C TRP A 65 -7.11 18.63 5.86
N ALA A 66 -6.80 19.65 5.07
CA ALA A 66 -5.51 20.31 5.12
C ALA A 66 -5.55 21.31 6.27
N TYR A 67 -4.55 21.23 7.15
CA TYR A 67 -4.34 22.26 8.16
C TYR A 67 -4.08 23.61 7.48
N ALA A 68 -4.61 24.66 8.09
CA ALA A 68 -4.36 26.04 7.71
C ALA A 68 -2.84 26.26 7.69
N ARG A 69 -2.30 26.73 6.56
CA ARG A 69 -0.86 27.04 6.46
C ARG A 69 -0.54 28.38 7.10
N GLU A 70 -1.53 29.28 7.11
CA GLU A 70 -1.45 30.61 7.69
C GLU A 70 -2.49 30.79 8.82
N PRO A 71 -2.26 31.67 9.81
CA PRO A 71 -3.17 31.90 10.95
C PRO A 71 -4.61 32.28 10.56
N HIS A 72 -4.82 32.80 9.34
CA HIS A 72 -6.12 33.22 8.82
C HIS A 72 -6.72 32.27 7.77
N ASP A 73 -6.01 31.19 7.42
CA ASP A 73 -6.53 30.21 6.49
C ASP A 73 -7.65 29.41 7.15
N LYS A 74 -8.80 29.34 6.49
CA LYS A 74 -9.84 28.38 6.88
C LYS A 74 -9.36 26.98 6.54
N PRO A 75 -9.64 25.95 7.38
CA PRO A 75 -9.40 24.56 7.01
C PRO A 75 -10.05 24.26 5.66
N ARG A 76 -9.26 23.77 4.71
CA ARG A 76 -9.76 23.41 3.37
C ARG A 76 -9.67 21.91 3.19
N ARG A 77 -10.65 21.36 2.48
CA ARG A 77 -10.58 19.98 2.01
C ARG A 77 -9.63 19.92 0.82
N SER A 78 -8.58 19.13 0.94
CA SER A 78 -7.68 18.80 -0.16
C SER A 78 -8.12 17.48 -0.79
N LEU A 79 -8.39 17.48 -2.09
CA LEU A 79 -8.61 16.24 -2.84
C LEU A 79 -7.28 15.50 -2.97
N LYS A 80 -7.23 14.26 -2.51
CA LYS A 80 -6.13 13.34 -2.72
C LYS A 80 -6.55 12.27 -3.73
N ILE A 81 -5.68 12.03 -4.69
CA ILE A 81 -5.77 10.93 -5.66
C ILE A 81 -4.51 10.10 -5.48
N VAL A 82 -4.68 8.85 -5.07
CA VAL A 82 -3.57 7.90 -4.87
C VAL A 82 -3.71 6.78 -5.90
N THR A 83 -2.61 6.41 -6.52
CA THR A 83 -2.56 5.27 -7.46
C THR A 83 -1.83 4.13 -6.79
N PHE A 84 -2.51 3.01 -6.58
CA PHE A 84 -1.95 1.81 -6.01
C PHE A 84 -1.65 0.77 -7.09
N PHE A 85 -0.55 0.07 -6.86
CA PHE A 85 -0.07 -1.07 -7.64
C PHE A 85 0.03 -2.29 -6.72
N LEU A 86 0.16 -3.46 -7.34
CA LEU A 86 0.43 -4.68 -6.61
C LEU A 86 1.90 -5.05 -6.81
N ALA A 87 2.69 -4.93 -5.75
CA ALA A 87 4.13 -5.17 -5.77
C ALA A 87 4.48 -6.49 -5.10
N GLN A 88 5.41 -7.23 -5.70
CA GLN A 88 6.11 -8.32 -5.03
C GLN A 88 7.46 -7.83 -4.52
N VAL A 89 7.76 -8.13 -3.26
CA VAL A 89 9.05 -7.89 -2.63
C VAL A 89 9.68 -9.23 -2.22
N PRO A 90 11.00 -9.40 -2.36
CA PRO A 90 11.67 -10.66 -2.04
C PRO A 90 11.99 -10.77 -0.54
N ALA A 91 12.06 -9.66 0.18
CA ALA A 91 12.42 -9.58 1.59
C ALA A 91 11.22 -9.21 2.46
N ARG A 92 11.31 -9.56 3.75
CA ARG A 92 10.28 -9.25 4.77
C ARG A 92 10.76 -8.34 5.89
N GLU A 93 12.08 -8.15 6.02
CA GLU A 93 12.66 -7.24 7.00
C GLU A 93 12.31 -5.80 6.61
N VAL A 94 11.52 -5.15 7.46
CA VAL A 94 11.10 -3.76 7.27
C VAL A 94 11.90 -2.86 8.19
N ARG A 95 12.42 -1.78 7.62
CA ARG A 95 13.04 -0.66 8.35
C ARG A 95 12.17 0.56 8.12
N LEU A 96 11.43 0.94 9.15
CA LEU A 96 10.47 2.03 9.07
C LEU A 96 11.14 3.39 8.97
N SER A 97 10.56 4.28 8.17
CA SER A 97 10.80 5.72 8.27
C SER A 97 10.13 6.31 9.52
N PHE A 98 10.42 7.58 9.80
CA PHE A 98 9.83 8.32 10.92
C PHE A 98 8.31 8.56 10.78
N GLU A 99 7.72 8.32 9.61
CA GLU A 99 6.29 8.52 9.35
C GLU A 99 5.41 7.39 9.94
N HIS A 100 6.04 6.31 10.39
CA HIS A 100 5.38 5.08 10.78
C HIS A 100 5.90 4.56 12.13
N SER A 101 4.99 4.14 12.99
CA SER A 101 5.31 3.54 14.31
C SER A 101 5.25 2.01 14.31
N GLY A 102 4.80 1.39 13.21
CA GLY A 102 4.67 -0.06 13.14
C GLY A 102 4.40 -0.58 11.73
N TYR A 103 4.56 -1.90 11.57
CA TYR A 103 4.19 -2.60 10.35
C TYR A 103 3.66 -4.00 10.68
N ALA A 104 2.92 -4.57 9.74
CA ALA A 104 2.44 -5.95 9.83
C ALA A 104 2.45 -6.62 8.46
N TRP A 105 3.07 -7.78 8.37
CA TRP A 105 2.86 -8.74 7.28
C TRP A 105 1.74 -9.69 7.68
N LEU A 106 0.63 -9.68 6.94
CA LEU A 106 -0.56 -10.44 7.31
C LEU A 106 -1.16 -11.20 6.13
N PRO A 107 -1.69 -12.41 6.35
CA PRO A 107 -2.55 -13.06 5.37
C PRO A 107 -3.75 -12.18 5.03
N TYR A 108 -4.26 -12.32 3.81
CA TYR A 108 -5.38 -11.51 3.27
C TYR A 108 -6.51 -11.24 4.29
N ARG A 109 -7.01 -12.29 4.96
CA ARG A 109 -8.14 -12.18 5.88
C ARG A 109 -7.85 -11.27 7.07
N ASP A 110 -6.63 -11.27 7.57
CA ASP A 110 -6.25 -10.48 8.74
C ASP A 110 -5.80 -9.08 8.33
N ALA A 111 -5.18 -8.93 7.16
CA ALA A 111 -4.92 -7.61 6.56
C ALA A 111 -6.23 -6.82 6.38
N VAL A 112 -7.30 -7.46 5.90
CA VAL A 112 -8.63 -6.81 5.75
C VAL A 112 -9.23 -6.38 7.09
N LYS A 113 -8.97 -7.13 8.17
CA LYS A 113 -9.43 -6.75 9.51
C LYS A 113 -8.65 -5.57 10.06
N LEU A 114 -7.33 -5.57 9.86
CA LEU A 114 -6.42 -4.55 10.40
C LEU A 114 -6.54 -3.21 9.69
N ALA A 115 -6.64 -3.21 8.35
CA ALA A 115 -6.72 -1.98 7.56
C ALA A 115 -7.84 -1.06 8.08
N THR A 116 -7.53 0.23 8.29
CA THR A 116 -8.47 1.14 8.97
C THR A 116 -9.64 1.53 8.07
N TYR A 117 -9.34 1.93 6.83
CA TYR A 117 -10.34 2.54 5.96
C TYR A 117 -11.10 1.51 5.11
N PRO A 118 -12.41 1.69 4.86
CA PRO A 118 -13.19 0.82 3.98
C PRO A 118 -12.61 0.70 2.57
N SER A 119 -12.00 1.78 2.06
CA SER A 119 -11.35 1.81 0.75
C SER A 119 -10.09 0.95 0.70
N ALA A 120 -9.27 0.97 1.75
CA ALA A 120 -8.10 0.09 1.88
C ALA A 120 -8.52 -1.38 1.96
N LYS A 121 -9.58 -1.68 2.74
CA LYS A 121 -10.18 -3.03 2.78
C LYS A 121 -10.63 -3.49 1.40
N GLU A 122 -11.32 -2.63 0.66
CA GLU A 122 -11.79 -2.94 -0.69
C GLU A 122 -10.64 -3.15 -1.68
N LEU A 123 -9.55 -2.37 -1.54
CA LEU A 123 -8.35 -2.56 -2.35
C LEU A 123 -7.72 -3.94 -2.09
N LEU A 124 -7.63 -4.39 -0.83
CA LEU A 124 -7.20 -5.75 -0.50
C LEU A 124 -8.10 -6.81 -1.15
N ARG A 125 -9.44 -6.65 -1.11
CA ARG A 125 -10.37 -7.61 -1.75
C ARG A 125 -10.10 -7.73 -3.24
N ARG A 126 -9.87 -6.60 -3.91
CA ARG A 126 -9.56 -6.56 -5.34
C ARG A 126 -8.21 -7.18 -5.66
N ALA A 127 -7.19 -6.90 -4.85
CA ALA A 127 -5.87 -7.50 -4.99
C ALA A 127 -5.93 -9.02 -4.84
N GLU A 128 -6.62 -9.51 -3.82
CA GLU A 128 -6.80 -10.95 -3.60
C GLU A 128 -7.57 -11.61 -4.74
N ALA A 129 -8.68 -11.01 -5.19
CA ALA A 129 -9.46 -11.54 -6.31
C ALA A 129 -8.61 -11.62 -7.60
N PHE A 130 -7.84 -10.57 -7.90
CA PHE A 130 -6.92 -10.54 -9.03
C PHE A 130 -5.88 -11.66 -8.92
N LEU A 131 -5.22 -11.77 -7.77
CA LEU A 131 -4.19 -12.79 -7.55
C LEU A 131 -4.77 -14.21 -7.66
N ARG A 132 -5.99 -14.48 -7.16
CA ARG A 132 -6.62 -15.80 -7.31
C ARG A 132 -6.93 -16.17 -8.77
N GLN A 133 -7.20 -15.19 -9.63
CA GLN A 133 -7.45 -15.42 -11.06
C GLN A 133 -6.15 -15.66 -11.83
N HIS A 134 -5.06 -15.01 -11.43
CA HIS A 134 -3.77 -15.06 -12.14
C HIS A 134 -2.80 -16.12 -11.59
N HIS A 135 -3.03 -16.70 -10.41
CA HIS A 135 -2.27 -17.84 -9.89
C HIS A 135 -2.76 -19.22 -10.37
N GLY A 136 -3.79 -19.29 -11.21
CA GLY A 136 -4.23 -20.53 -11.85
C GLY A 136 -3.43 -20.92 -13.11
N VAL A 137 -2.39 -20.14 -13.48
CA VAL A 137 -1.70 -20.27 -14.78
C VAL A 137 -0.22 -20.67 -14.66
N ASP A 138 0.41 -20.51 -13.48
CA ASP A 138 1.82 -20.92 -13.24
C ASP A 138 1.96 -22.37 -12.74
N SER A 139 1.23 -23.31 -13.35
CA SER A 139 1.37 -24.76 -13.05
C SER A 139 1.49 -25.60 -14.33
N ARG A 140 2.15 -25.09 -15.36
CA ARG A 140 2.51 -25.86 -16.54
C ARG A 140 4.00 -25.75 -16.83
#